data_AF-N4X0W8-F1
#
_entry.id   AF-N4X0W8-F1
#
_cell.length_a   1.000
_cell.length_b   1.000
_cell.length_c   1.000
_cell.angle_alpha   90.00
_cell.angle_beta   90.00
_cell.angle_gamma   90.00
#
_symmetry.space_group_name_H-M   'P 1'
#
loop_
_entity.id
_entity.type
_entity.pdbx_description
1 polymer ?
#
loop_
_entity_poly.entity_id
_entity_poly.type
_entity_poly.pdbx_seq_one_letter_code
_entity_poly.pdbx_strand_id
1 'polypeptide(L)'
;MRFTTFALLSLVSGVFAGNCGPQNGNAKCASGECCSQYGWCGTTVDHCDAKTCLKDFSGASSKCSGSSPAQTFPDGVPEIDVCGHAQGGVSCPGAGANGYFYRCCSSAGHCGPKNDLQDQNLYCGTGCQAGFGKCDNQKAPAEPAGEKGVSQAGETCGPIVNKKCASGLCCSGSNFCGTGEDFCGAANWCQSKWGRCN
;
A
#
# COMPACT_ATOMS: atom_id res chain seq x y z
N MET A 1 -44.69 52.58 -7.46
CA MET A 1 -43.32 52.31 -6.96
C MET A 1 -43.21 50.82 -6.70
N ARG A 2 -42.48 50.08 -7.54
CA ARG A 2 -42.24 48.64 -7.39
C ARG A 2 -40.82 48.48 -6.83
N PHE A 3 -40.69 48.05 -5.58
CA PHE A 3 -39.40 47.71 -4.99
C PHE A 3 -39.22 46.20 -5.06
N THR A 4 -38.40 45.76 -6.01
CA THR A 4 -37.90 44.38 -6.08
C THR A 4 -36.73 44.24 -5.12
N THR A 5 -36.94 43.52 -4.01
CA THR A 5 -35.86 43.09 -3.11
C THR A 5 -35.33 41.74 -3.57
N PHE A 6 -34.13 41.75 -4.17
CA PHE A 6 -33.32 40.55 -4.36
C PHE A 6 -32.66 40.19 -3.03
N ALA A 7 -33.10 39.09 -2.39
CA ALA A 7 -32.39 38.50 -1.27
C ALA A 7 -31.48 37.38 -1.79
N LEU A 8 -30.16 37.65 -1.78
CA LEU A 8 -29.12 36.66 -2.07
C LEU A 8 -29.13 35.55 -1.00
N LEU A 9 -29.53 34.33 -1.37
CA LEU A 9 -29.22 33.13 -0.59
C LEU A 9 -27.71 32.85 -0.70
N SER A 10 -26.96 33.20 0.33
CA SER A 10 -25.58 32.73 0.49
C SER A 10 -25.60 31.32 1.09
N LEU A 11 -25.40 30.30 0.24
CA LEU A 11 -25.08 28.94 0.67
C LEU A 11 -23.62 28.89 1.12
N VAL A 12 -23.37 29.23 2.38
CA VAL A 12 -22.06 28.96 3.01
C VAL A 12 -22.05 27.50 3.42
N SER A 13 -21.58 26.62 2.53
CA SER A 13 -21.19 25.25 2.90
C SER A 13 -19.89 25.30 3.70
N GLY A 14 -20.00 25.64 4.99
CA GLY A 14 -18.89 25.54 5.93
C GLY A 14 -18.59 24.08 6.22
N VAL A 15 -17.55 23.53 5.61
CA VAL A 15 -16.90 22.32 6.13
C VAL A 15 -16.12 22.77 7.37
N PHE A 16 -16.77 22.77 8.52
CA PHE A 16 -16.07 22.90 9.79
C PHE A 16 -15.27 21.62 10.01
N ALA A 17 -13.95 21.69 9.87
CA ALA A 17 -13.08 20.66 10.43
C ALA A 17 -13.32 20.66 11.94
N GLY A 18 -14.16 19.74 12.41
CA GLY A 18 -14.52 19.64 13.81
C GLY A 18 -13.34 19.17 14.65
N ASN A 19 -13.20 19.73 15.85
CA ASN A 19 -12.34 19.14 16.86
C ASN A 19 -13.00 17.87 17.41
N CYS A 20 -12.20 16.86 17.72
CA CYS A 20 -12.63 15.54 18.19
C CYS A 20 -11.74 15.03 19.32
N GLY A 21 -12.16 13.96 19.97
CA GLY A 21 -11.34 13.33 21.01
C GLY A 21 -11.65 13.79 22.43
N PRO A 22 -10.94 13.23 23.42
CA PRO A 22 -11.27 13.42 24.84
C PRO A 22 -11.08 14.86 25.32
N GLN A 23 -10.16 15.59 24.70
CA GLN A 23 -9.91 17.01 25.00
C GLN A 23 -11.03 17.93 24.49
N ASN A 24 -11.87 17.43 23.57
CA ASN A 24 -12.93 18.18 22.91
C ASN A 24 -14.31 17.64 23.30
N GLY A 25 -14.49 17.30 24.58
CA GLY A 25 -15.76 16.82 25.12
C GLY A 25 -16.19 15.47 24.55
N ASN A 26 -15.22 14.61 24.21
CA ASN A 26 -15.47 13.31 23.57
C ASN A 26 -16.20 13.41 22.22
N ALA A 27 -16.08 14.56 21.53
CA ALA A 27 -16.66 14.78 20.22
C ALA A 27 -16.13 13.75 19.19
N LYS A 28 -17.03 13.32 18.29
CA LYS A 28 -16.74 12.36 17.22
C LYS A 28 -16.74 13.05 15.86
N CYS A 29 -15.86 12.60 14.98
CA CYS A 29 -15.83 13.08 13.60
C CYS A 29 -17.00 12.59 12.76
N ALA A 30 -17.22 13.25 11.61
CA ALA A 30 -18.23 12.83 10.66
C ALA A 30 -17.87 11.49 10.02
N SER A 31 -18.86 10.80 9.44
CA SER A 31 -18.67 9.53 8.74
C SER A 31 -17.53 9.63 7.70
N GLY A 32 -16.62 8.67 7.71
CA GLY A 32 -15.43 8.65 6.83
C GLY A 32 -14.23 9.45 7.33
N GLU A 33 -14.37 10.32 8.35
CA GLU A 33 -13.28 11.11 8.91
C GLU A 33 -12.65 10.46 10.14
N CYS A 34 -11.33 10.57 10.23
CA CYS A 34 -10.54 10.11 11.35
C CYS A 34 -10.26 11.25 12.32
N CYS A 35 -10.29 10.94 13.61
CA CYS A 35 -9.81 11.83 14.63
C CYS A 35 -8.29 11.65 14.79
N SER A 36 -7.51 12.66 14.45
CA SER A 36 -6.05 12.60 14.62
C SER A 36 -5.66 12.54 16.10
N GLN A 37 -4.42 12.15 16.39
CA GLN A 37 -3.86 12.23 17.76
C GLN A 37 -3.90 13.64 18.36
N TYR A 38 -4.01 14.66 17.50
CA TYR A 38 -4.06 16.07 17.88
C TYR A 38 -5.50 16.58 18.08
N GLY A 39 -6.50 15.71 17.96
CA GLY A 39 -7.90 16.06 18.21
C GLY A 39 -8.57 16.82 17.07
N TRP A 40 -8.18 16.55 15.83
CA TRP A 40 -8.76 17.16 14.62
C TRP A 40 -9.36 16.10 13.69
N CYS A 41 -10.52 16.39 13.12
CA CYS A 41 -11.14 15.54 12.11
C CYS A 41 -10.53 15.77 10.72
N GLY A 42 -10.27 14.69 10.01
CA GLY A 42 -9.85 14.75 8.61
C GLY A 42 -9.72 13.36 7.97
N THR A 43 -9.44 13.33 6.66
CA THR A 43 -9.36 12.10 5.87
C THR A 43 -7.96 11.78 5.35
N THR A 44 -6.98 12.66 5.60
CA THR A 44 -5.61 12.46 5.16
C THR A 44 -4.89 11.39 5.99
N VAL A 45 -3.75 10.92 5.50
CA VAL A 45 -2.91 9.93 6.20
C VAL A 45 -2.57 10.40 7.61
N ASP A 46 -2.23 11.67 7.80
CA ASP A 46 -1.88 12.24 9.12
C ASP A 46 -3.05 12.18 10.13
N HIS A 47 -4.29 12.17 9.64
CA HIS A 47 -5.49 12.05 10.48
C HIS A 47 -5.88 10.60 10.71
N CYS A 48 -5.66 9.75 9.70
CA CYS A 48 -6.12 8.38 9.64
C CYS A 48 -5.04 7.32 9.88
N ASP A 49 -3.82 7.70 10.25
CA ASP A 49 -2.76 6.75 10.58
C ASP A 49 -3.24 5.84 11.72
N ALA A 50 -3.34 4.55 11.45
CA ALA A 50 -3.90 3.55 12.35
C ALA A 50 -3.13 3.41 13.67
N LYS A 51 -1.88 3.90 13.74
CA LYS A 51 -1.07 3.90 14.96
C LYS A 51 -1.40 5.06 15.90
N THR A 52 -1.87 6.18 15.36
CA THR A 52 -1.99 7.44 16.10
C THR A 52 -3.41 7.98 16.16
N CYS A 53 -4.27 7.63 15.22
CA CYS A 53 -5.63 8.14 15.19
C CYS A 53 -6.46 7.62 16.39
N LEU A 54 -7.35 8.46 16.90
CA LEU A 54 -8.21 8.18 18.04
C LEU A 54 -9.50 7.46 17.57
N LYS A 55 -9.44 6.13 17.51
CA LYS A 55 -10.52 5.27 16.96
C LYS A 55 -11.90 5.58 17.53
N ASP A 56 -12.03 5.68 18.85
CA ASP A 56 -13.32 5.84 19.52
C ASP A 56 -14.00 7.19 19.21
N PHE A 57 -13.22 8.13 18.71
CA PHE A 57 -13.63 9.50 18.38
C PHE A 57 -13.63 9.77 16.87
N SER A 58 -13.33 8.76 16.07
CA SER A 58 -13.42 8.84 14.61
C SER A 58 -14.85 8.51 14.16
N GLY A 59 -15.23 8.98 12.97
CA GLY A 59 -16.55 8.73 12.43
C GLY A 59 -16.77 7.28 12.02
N ALA A 60 -18.04 6.91 11.85
CA ALA A 60 -18.39 5.62 11.25
C ALA A 60 -17.71 5.45 9.89
N SER A 61 -17.28 4.23 9.55
CA SER A 61 -16.56 3.94 8.30
C SER A 61 -15.25 4.72 8.09
N SER A 62 -14.73 5.38 9.13
CA SER A 62 -13.41 6.01 9.08
C SER A 62 -12.30 4.97 8.94
N LYS A 63 -11.19 5.38 8.33
CA LYS A 63 -10.00 4.53 8.21
C LYS A 63 -9.21 4.41 9.52
N CYS A 64 -9.69 5.05 10.60
CA CYS A 64 -9.13 4.96 11.92
C CYS A 64 -9.59 3.68 12.65
N SER A 65 -9.22 2.54 12.09
CA SER A 65 -9.44 1.25 12.74
C SER A 65 -8.11 0.58 12.98
N GLY A 66 -7.73 0.47 14.25
CA GLY A 66 -6.71 -0.48 14.75
C GLY A 66 -7.11 -1.95 14.60
N SER A 67 -8.06 -2.26 13.72
CA SER A 67 -8.20 -3.59 13.14
C SER A 67 -7.18 -3.62 12.01
N SER A 68 -6.13 -4.44 12.14
CA SER A 68 -5.17 -4.71 11.07
C SER A 68 -5.90 -4.66 9.73
N PRO A 69 -5.53 -3.77 8.80
CA PRO A 69 -6.30 -3.62 7.58
C PRO A 69 -6.40 -5.01 6.97
N ALA A 70 -7.61 -5.46 6.64
CA ALA A 70 -7.74 -6.42 5.57
C ALA A 70 -6.85 -5.85 4.45
N GLN A 71 -5.79 -6.57 4.10
CA GLN A 71 -4.80 -6.09 3.16
C GLN A 71 -5.57 -5.76 1.89
N THR A 72 -5.80 -4.47 1.62
CA THR A 72 -6.39 -4.06 0.35
C THR A 72 -5.31 -4.31 -0.67
N PHE A 73 -5.44 -5.39 -1.42
CA PHE A 73 -4.53 -5.70 -2.51
C PHE A 73 -4.72 -4.67 -3.62
N PRO A 74 -3.65 -4.05 -4.14
CA PRO A 74 -3.74 -3.27 -5.35
C PRO A 74 -4.14 -4.16 -6.53
N ASP A 75 -4.72 -3.56 -7.58
CA ASP A 75 -5.09 -4.28 -8.80
C ASP A 75 -3.88 -4.74 -9.63
N GLY A 76 -2.70 -4.17 -9.36
CA GLY A 76 -1.43 -4.51 -10.02
C GLY A 76 -0.20 -4.25 -9.15
N VAL A 77 0.95 -4.72 -9.64
CA VAL A 77 2.26 -4.46 -9.03
C VAL A 77 2.88 -3.19 -9.62
N PRO A 78 3.68 -2.43 -8.85
CA PRO A 78 4.39 -1.29 -9.40
C PRO A 78 5.35 -1.69 -10.53
N GLU A 79 5.27 -1.00 -11.66
CA GLU A 79 6.18 -1.17 -12.80
C GLU A 79 7.48 -0.37 -12.58
N ILE A 80 8.17 -0.67 -11.48
CA ILE A 80 9.40 0.02 -11.10
C ILE A 80 10.37 -0.96 -10.48
N ASP A 81 11.35 -1.34 -11.29
CA ASP A 81 12.46 -2.18 -10.86
C ASP A 81 13.74 -1.37 -10.65
N VAL A 82 13.89 -0.23 -11.30
CA VAL A 82 15.09 0.60 -11.22
C VAL A 82 14.94 1.71 -10.18
N CYS A 83 16.03 2.03 -9.49
CA CYS A 83 16.07 3.08 -8.48
C CYS A 83 17.47 3.65 -8.30
N GLY A 84 17.54 4.74 -7.54
CA GLY A 84 18.81 5.32 -7.12
C GLY A 84 19.21 6.54 -7.94
N HIS A 85 20.25 7.20 -7.44
CA HIS A 85 20.84 8.39 -8.07
C HIS A 85 21.30 8.15 -9.52
N ALA A 86 21.79 6.95 -9.82
CA ALA A 86 22.22 6.56 -11.18
C ALA A 86 21.05 6.42 -12.17
N GLN A 87 19.82 6.29 -11.66
CA GLN A 87 18.60 6.09 -12.45
C GLN A 87 17.73 7.36 -12.47
N GLY A 88 18.36 8.54 -12.47
CA GLY A 88 17.64 9.82 -12.46
C GLY A 88 16.97 10.14 -11.12
N GLY A 89 17.40 9.49 -10.03
CA GLY A 89 16.88 9.75 -8.68
C GLY A 89 15.53 9.10 -8.41
N VAL A 90 15.20 8.04 -9.13
CA VAL A 90 13.95 7.28 -8.93
C VAL A 90 13.98 6.54 -7.60
N SER A 91 12.88 6.64 -6.84
CA SER A 91 12.73 5.99 -5.53
C SER A 91 11.78 4.80 -5.60
N CYS A 92 12.10 3.76 -4.83
CA CYS A 92 11.27 2.58 -4.71
C CYS A 92 9.96 2.89 -3.95
N PRO A 93 8.79 2.53 -4.49
CA PRO A 93 7.50 2.96 -3.94
C PRO A 93 7.08 2.19 -2.69
N GLY A 94 7.59 0.98 -2.50
CA GLY A 94 7.01 0.02 -1.57
C GLY A 94 5.67 -0.54 -2.07
N ALA A 95 5.38 -1.80 -1.77
CA ALA A 95 4.12 -2.46 -2.06
C ALA A 95 3.76 -3.52 -1.00
N GLY A 96 2.48 -3.86 -0.92
CA GLY A 96 1.95 -4.83 0.03
C GLY A 96 2.04 -4.38 1.49
N ALA A 97 1.98 -5.33 2.41
CA ALA A 97 1.99 -5.08 3.85
C ALA A 97 3.11 -4.13 4.28
N ASN A 98 2.77 -2.97 4.85
CA ASN A 98 3.72 -1.94 5.30
C ASN A 98 4.71 -1.46 4.21
N GLY A 99 4.37 -1.65 2.93
CA GLY A 99 5.28 -1.39 1.82
C GLY A 99 6.53 -2.26 1.89
N TYR A 100 6.40 -3.53 2.30
CA TYR A 100 7.52 -4.46 2.45
C TYR A 100 8.19 -4.81 1.10
N PHE A 101 7.37 -5.05 0.08
CA PHE A 101 7.90 -5.39 -1.24
C PHE A 101 8.36 -4.13 -1.96
N TYR A 102 9.34 -4.20 -2.85
CA TYR A 102 9.84 -3.04 -3.62
C TYR A 102 10.20 -1.84 -2.74
N ARG A 103 10.76 -2.06 -1.56
CA ARG A 103 10.93 -1.00 -0.54
C ARG A 103 12.33 -0.44 -0.51
N CYS A 104 13.31 -1.29 -0.77
CA CYS A 104 14.72 -0.96 -0.68
C CYS A 104 15.27 -0.78 -2.07
N CYS A 105 16.11 0.24 -2.20
CA CYS A 105 16.91 0.43 -3.38
C CYS A 105 18.27 -0.19 -3.14
N SER A 106 18.57 -1.32 -3.81
CA SER A 106 19.83 -2.02 -3.63
C SER A 106 21.03 -1.19 -4.11
N SER A 107 22.24 -1.63 -3.76
CA SER A 107 23.47 -1.04 -4.30
C SER A 107 23.57 -1.13 -5.83
N ALA A 108 22.88 -2.10 -6.44
CA ALA A 108 22.79 -2.27 -7.88
C ALA A 108 21.72 -1.38 -8.54
N GLY A 109 20.96 -0.59 -7.75
CA GLY A 109 19.91 0.27 -8.28
C GLY A 109 18.64 -0.49 -8.65
N HIS A 110 18.32 -1.56 -7.90
CA HIS A 110 17.10 -2.33 -8.08
C HIS A 110 16.18 -2.30 -6.85
N CYS A 111 14.88 -2.21 -7.08
CA CYS A 111 13.86 -2.25 -6.03
C CYS A 111 13.56 -3.68 -5.58
N GLY A 112 13.56 -3.89 -4.28
CA GLY A 112 13.12 -5.17 -3.71
C GLY A 112 12.97 -5.16 -2.20
N PRO A 113 12.72 -6.34 -1.59
CA PRO A 113 12.46 -7.63 -2.26
C PRO A 113 11.14 -7.60 -3.04
N LYS A 114 11.00 -8.38 -4.12
CA LYS A 114 9.77 -8.37 -4.94
C LYS A 114 8.72 -9.38 -4.48
N ASN A 115 9.13 -10.43 -3.76
CA ASN A 115 8.26 -11.48 -3.23
C ASN A 115 8.86 -12.06 -1.93
N ASP A 116 8.23 -13.09 -1.37
CA ASP A 116 8.64 -13.73 -0.11
C ASP A 116 9.82 -14.72 -0.24
N LEU A 117 10.27 -15.01 -1.46
CA LEU A 117 11.40 -15.90 -1.75
C LEU A 117 12.74 -15.16 -1.87
N GLN A 118 12.68 -13.87 -2.23
CA GLN A 118 13.87 -13.03 -2.35
C GLN A 118 14.28 -12.52 -0.97
N ASP A 119 15.50 -12.86 -0.53
CA ASP A 119 16.04 -12.34 0.72
C ASP A 119 16.08 -10.81 0.66
N GLN A 120 15.40 -10.17 1.61
CA GLN A 120 15.36 -8.73 1.76
C GLN A 120 16.77 -8.13 1.89
N ASN A 121 17.71 -8.85 2.50
CA ASN A 121 19.06 -8.33 2.72
C ASN A 121 19.83 -8.10 1.40
N LEU A 122 19.42 -8.73 0.30
CA LEU A 122 19.96 -8.44 -1.05
C LEU A 122 19.65 -7.00 -1.51
N TYR A 123 18.61 -6.39 -0.95
CA TYR A 123 18.15 -5.05 -1.32
C TYR A 123 18.37 -4.04 -0.20
N CYS A 124 18.06 -4.42 1.04
CA CYS A 124 18.08 -3.55 2.21
C CYS A 124 19.40 -3.60 2.99
N GLY A 125 20.28 -4.55 2.67
CA GLY A 125 21.55 -4.73 3.36
C GLY A 125 22.59 -3.66 3.00
N THR A 126 23.85 -4.03 3.17
CA THR A 126 24.98 -3.13 2.90
C THR A 126 24.92 -2.54 1.48
N GLY A 127 25.03 -1.21 1.39
CA GLY A 127 25.01 -0.49 0.13
C GLY A 127 23.61 -0.14 -0.39
N CYS A 128 22.54 -0.43 0.37
CA CYS A 128 21.22 0.13 0.08
C CYS A 128 21.30 1.67 -0.04
N GLN A 129 20.70 2.22 -1.09
CA GLN A 129 20.78 3.62 -1.44
C GLN A 129 19.75 4.45 -0.67
N ALA A 130 20.16 4.94 0.51
CA ALA A 130 19.32 5.79 1.36
C ALA A 130 18.80 7.03 0.61
N GLY A 131 17.52 7.36 0.81
CA GLY A 131 16.81 8.41 0.07
C GLY A 131 16.06 7.91 -1.17
N PHE A 132 16.51 6.80 -1.77
CA PHE A 132 15.84 6.14 -2.90
C PHE A 132 15.13 4.85 -2.49
N GLY A 133 15.31 4.40 -1.25
CA GLY A 133 14.57 3.31 -0.64
C GLY A 133 14.68 3.33 0.88
N LYS A 134 13.88 2.50 1.55
CA LYS A 134 13.85 2.34 3.01
C LYS A 134 14.88 1.32 3.46
N CYS A 135 16.12 1.77 3.69
CA CYS A 135 17.27 0.92 4.02
C CYS A 135 17.29 0.43 5.48
N ASP A 136 16.24 -0.29 5.87
CA ASP A 136 16.08 -0.94 7.16
C ASP A 136 15.55 -2.35 6.95
N ASN A 137 15.85 -3.28 7.86
CA ASN A 137 15.31 -4.64 7.78
C ASN A 137 13.97 -4.73 8.51
N GLN A 138 12.96 -5.25 7.83
CA GLN A 138 11.64 -5.54 8.41
C GLN A 138 11.37 -7.04 8.41
N LYS A 139 10.51 -7.50 9.33
CA LYS A 139 10.05 -8.89 9.29
C LYS A 139 9.21 -9.11 8.03
N ALA A 140 9.47 -10.22 7.33
CA ALA A 140 8.66 -10.64 6.20
C ALA A 140 7.16 -10.70 6.57
N PRO A 141 6.27 -10.13 5.75
CA PRO A 141 4.84 -10.23 5.94
C PRO A 141 4.41 -11.69 5.94
N ALA A 142 3.38 -12.00 6.72
CA ALA A 142 2.70 -13.28 6.56
C ALA A 142 2.04 -13.33 5.17
N GLU A 143 1.87 -14.53 4.65
CA GLU A 143 1.07 -14.74 3.46
C GLU A 143 -0.33 -14.17 3.66
N PRO A 144 -0.92 -13.49 2.65
CA PRO A 144 -2.19 -12.85 2.85
C PRO A 144 -3.30 -13.86 3.15
N ALA A 145 -4.11 -13.55 4.16
CA ALA A 145 -5.28 -14.34 4.52
C ALA A 145 -6.44 -14.02 3.56
N GLY A 146 -7.18 -15.05 3.14
CA GLY A 146 -8.37 -14.92 2.28
C GLY A 146 -8.30 -15.79 1.03
N GLU A 147 -9.39 -15.82 0.29
CA GLU A 147 -9.44 -16.51 -1.00
C GLU A 147 -8.52 -15.78 -2.00
N LYS A 148 -7.73 -16.57 -2.72
CA LYS A 148 -6.82 -16.06 -3.74
C LYS A 148 -7.58 -15.89 -5.04
N GLY A 149 -7.47 -14.72 -5.66
CA GLY A 149 -7.97 -14.51 -7.02
C GLY A 149 -7.21 -15.35 -8.04
N VAL A 150 -7.71 -15.38 -9.28
CA VAL A 150 -7.05 -16.05 -10.40
C VAL A 150 -6.65 -15.02 -11.46
N SER A 151 -5.39 -15.09 -11.89
CA SER A 151 -4.79 -14.24 -12.92
C SER A 151 -4.49 -15.06 -14.18
N GLN A 152 -4.75 -14.49 -15.35
CA GLN A 152 -4.44 -15.04 -16.66
C GLN A 152 -3.02 -14.69 -17.10
N ALA A 153 -2.60 -15.18 -18.26
CA ALA A 153 -1.28 -14.88 -18.81
C ALA A 153 -1.07 -13.37 -19.02
N GLY A 154 0.08 -12.86 -18.60
CA GLY A 154 0.41 -11.43 -18.64
C GLY A 154 -0.12 -10.62 -17.45
N GLU A 155 -1.04 -11.17 -16.65
CA GLU A 155 -1.56 -10.48 -15.47
C GLU A 155 -0.64 -10.66 -14.25
N THR A 156 -0.82 -9.79 -13.26
CA THR A 156 -0.01 -9.79 -12.03
C THR A 156 -0.45 -10.90 -11.09
N CYS A 157 0.50 -11.49 -10.36
CA CYS A 157 0.29 -12.57 -9.40
C CYS A 157 1.07 -12.35 -8.11
N GLY A 158 0.97 -13.30 -7.17
CA GLY A 158 1.81 -13.30 -5.99
C GLY A 158 1.17 -12.62 -4.78
N PRO A 159 1.94 -12.49 -3.68
CA PRO A 159 1.43 -12.03 -2.39
C PRO A 159 1.00 -10.57 -2.38
N ILE A 160 1.47 -9.76 -3.34
CA ILE A 160 1.14 -8.34 -3.42
C ILE A 160 -0.30 -8.12 -3.84
N VAL A 161 -0.79 -8.89 -4.82
CA VAL A 161 -2.15 -8.76 -5.37
C VAL A 161 -3.10 -9.86 -4.90
N ASN A 162 -2.58 -10.84 -4.14
CA ASN A 162 -3.30 -12.03 -3.67
C ASN A 162 -3.98 -12.82 -4.80
N LYS A 163 -3.28 -12.98 -5.93
CA LYS A 163 -3.77 -13.75 -7.08
C LYS A 163 -2.81 -14.88 -7.45
N LYS A 164 -3.36 -16.07 -7.69
CA LYS A 164 -2.68 -17.20 -8.30
C LYS A 164 -2.80 -17.13 -9.82
N CYS A 165 -1.79 -17.59 -10.54
CA CYS A 165 -1.92 -17.79 -11.97
C CYS A 165 -2.88 -18.94 -12.28
N ALA A 166 -3.59 -18.84 -13.40
CA ALA A 166 -4.46 -19.88 -13.92
C ALA A 166 -3.68 -21.17 -14.18
N SER A 167 -4.41 -22.29 -14.28
CA SER A 167 -3.80 -23.61 -14.44
C SER A 167 -2.80 -23.66 -15.59
N GLY A 168 -1.62 -24.22 -15.34
CA GLY A 168 -0.53 -24.34 -16.31
C GLY A 168 0.40 -23.13 -16.39
N LEU A 169 0.03 -21.99 -15.79
CA LEU A 169 0.87 -20.79 -15.75
C LEU A 169 1.73 -20.72 -14.48
N CYS A 170 2.87 -20.07 -14.63
CA CYS A 170 3.85 -19.84 -13.57
C CYS A 170 3.75 -18.41 -13.07
N CYS A 171 3.94 -18.20 -11.77
CA CYS A 171 4.07 -16.86 -11.20
C CYS A 171 5.56 -16.54 -11.05
N SER A 172 6.07 -15.66 -11.92
CA SER A 172 7.49 -15.29 -11.94
C SER A 172 7.94 -14.60 -10.65
N GLY A 173 9.26 -14.53 -10.43
CA GLY A 173 9.82 -13.75 -9.33
C GLY A 173 9.49 -12.25 -9.37
N SER A 174 9.10 -11.74 -10.53
CA SER A 174 8.67 -10.35 -10.73
C SER A 174 7.15 -10.14 -10.61
N ASN A 175 6.40 -11.15 -10.14
CA ASN A 175 4.95 -11.09 -9.89
C ASN A 175 4.08 -11.01 -11.16
N PHE A 176 4.49 -11.67 -12.25
CA PHE A 176 3.69 -11.80 -13.47
C PHE A 176 3.43 -13.26 -13.84
N CYS A 177 2.24 -13.54 -14.35
CA CYS A 177 1.85 -14.84 -14.87
C CYS A 177 2.36 -15.06 -16.29
N GLY A 178 2.96 -16.23 -16.53
CA GLY A 178 3.43 -16.60 -17.86
C GLY A 178 3.90 -18.05 -17.93
N THR A 179 4.68 -18.36 -18.95
CA THR A 179 5.24 -19.69 -19.22
C THR A 179 6.70 -19.57 -19.63
N GLY A 180 7.42 -20.69 -19.65
CA GLY A 180 8.85 -20.70 -20.00
C GLY A 180 9.75 -20.42 -18.80
N GLU A 181 11.06 -20.54 -19.01
CA GLU A 181 12.05 -20.56 -17.93
C GLU A 181 12.13 -19.24 -17.15
N ASP A 182 11.88 -18.11 -17.81
CA ASP A 182 11.85 -16.78 -17.18
C ASP A 182 10.73 -16.63 -16.15
N PHE A 183 9.66 -17.41 -16.29
CA PHE A 183 8.52 -17.40 -15.36
C PHE A 183 8.56 -18.59 -14.40
N CYS A 184 8.95 -19.76 -14.88
CA CYS A 184 8.81 -21.03 -14.17
C CYS A 184 10.08 -21.48 -13.46
N GLY A 185 11.25 -20.95 -13.84
CA GLY A 185 12.55 -21.40 -13.35
C GLY A 185 12.82 -20.98 -11.91
N ALA A 186 13.46 -21.86 -11.15
CA ALA A 186 13.88 -21.57 -9.77
C ALA A 186 14.90 -20.43 -9.70
N ALA A 187 15.77 -20.31 -10.73
CA ALA A 187 16.74 -19.22 -10.83
C ALA A 187 16.08 -17.83 -10.97
N ASN A 188 14.83 -17.78 -11.44
CA ASN A 188 14.04 -16.56 -11.57
C ASN A 188 13.01 -16.40 -10.44
N TRP A 189 13.21 -17.10 -9.31
CA TRP A 189 12.35 -17.06 -8.12
C TRP A 189 10.88 -17.34 -8.42
N CYS A 190 10.59 -18.36 -9.24
CA CYS A 190 9.22 -18.79 -9.47
C CYS A 190 8.50 -19.09 -8.15
N GLN A 191 7.28 -18.57 -8.02
CA GLN A 191 6.52 -18.57 -6.78
C GLN A 191 5.52 -19.74 -6.76
N SER A 192 5.94 -20.91 -6.25
CA SER A 192 5.15 -22.16 -6.28
C SER A 192 3.83 -22.12 -5.49
N LYS A 193 3.70 -21.19 -4.55
CA LYS A 193 2.43 -20.91 -3.84
C LYS A 193 1.41 -20.14 -4.68
N TRP A 194 1.87 -19.56 -5.80
CA TRP A 194 1.14 -18.60 -6.64
C TRP A 194 1.03 -19.03 -8.11
N GLY A 195 1.70 -20.11 -8.51
CA GLY A 195 1.59 -20.72 -9.84
C GLY A 195 2.35 -22.03 -9.91
N ARG A 196 2.40 -22.63 -11.10
CA ARG A 196 3.30 -23.77 -11.37
C ARG A 196 4.76 -23.29 -11.38
N CYS A 197 5.70 -24.12 -10.93
CA CYS A 197 7.15 -23.90 -11.11
C CYS A 197 7.80 -25.20 -11.61
N ASN A 198 8.98 -25.05 -12.23
CA ASN A 198 9.81 -26.16 -12.72
C ASN A 198 10.77 -26.67 -11.65
#